data_AF-A0A534XRW3-F1
#
_entry.id   AF-A0A534XRW3-F1
#
_cell.length_a   1.000
_cell.length_b   1.000
_cell.length_c   1.000
_cell.angle_alpha   90.00
_cell.angle_beta   90.00
_cell.angle_gamma   90.00
#
_symmetry.space_group_name_H-M   'P 1'
#
loop_
_entity.id
_entity.type
_entity.pdbx_description
1 polymer ?
#
loop_
_entity_poly.entity_id
_entity_poly.type
_entity_poly.pdbx_seq_one_letter_code
_entity_poly.pdbx_strand_id
1 'polypeptide(L)'
;MSYAGDLSAVEFDALLDQGGGPAVVVHGGAGTPPELDPEPFLAGCRAAAEAGLRVLRAGGSALDAAQSAAVVLEDDPSFNAGTGACLTAAGDVELDASCMDGTALRAGGIACAKTIKNPILVARRVCDDTPHVLICGDGADAFARECGFPEHANALLVTKRQRARWEELHALAKKHGGDAVRAGKIGTIGAVAVDAKGHVAACTSTGGTPYKRPGRVGDTPIIGAGTYADDAEAAASSTGLGEAILKVSL
;
A
#
# COMPACT_ATOMS: atom_id res chain seq x y z
N MET A 1 -12.18 22.24 -9.62
CA MET A 1 -10.97 22.89 -9.06
C MET A 1 -9.78 22.22 -9.70
N SER A 2 -9.02 22.92 -10.54
CA SER A 2 -7.78 22.39 -11.10
C SER A 2 -6.71 22.39 -10.01
N TYR A 3 -6.28 21.21 -9.60
CA TYR A 3 -5.05 21.09 -8.81
C TYR A 3 -3.87 21.16 -9.78
N ALA A 4 -2.88 21.99 -9.42
CA ALA A 4 -1.70 22.39 -10.18
C ALA A 4 -1.98 23.42 -11.30
N GLY A 5 -1.37 24.60 -11.16
CA GLY A 5 -1.15 25.50 -12.28
C GLY A 5 -0.10 24.90 -13.21
N ASP A 6 -0.21 25.19 -14.51
CA ASP A 6 0.74 24.74 -15.52
C ASP A 6 2.12 25.38 -15.27
N LEU A 7 3.03 24.64 -14.64
CA LEU A 7 4.44 25.03 -14.55
C LEU A 7 5.10 24.85 -15.92
N SER A 8 5.85 25.85 -16.38
CA SER A 8 6.75 25.68 -17.52
C SER A 8 7.92 24.75 -17.17
N ALA A 9 8.55 24.12 -18.17
CA ALA A 9 9.70 23.25 -17.97
C ALA A 9 10.84 23.95 -17.19
N VAL A 10 11.06 25.25 -17.43
CA VAL A 10 12.07 26.04 -16.74
C VAL A 10 11.73 26.26 -15.26
N GLU A 11 10.44 26.46 -14.94
CA GLU A 11 9.98 26.59 -13.55
C GLU A 11 10.05 25.25 -12.81
N PHE A 12 9.80 24.14 -13.52
CA PHE A 12 9.99 22.80 -12.99
C PHE A 12 11.48 22.50 -12.71
N ASP A 13 12.37 22.79 -13.66
CA ASP A 13 13.81 22.59 -13.50
C ASP A 13 14.37 23.47 -12.36
N ALA A 14 13.91 24.72 -12.25
CA ALA A 14 14.30 25.62 -11.15
C ALA A 14 13.80 25.17 -9.77
N LEU A 15 12.72 24.38 -9.70
CA LEU A 15 12.27 23.72 -8.46
C LEU A 15 13.15 22.52 -8.11
N LEU A 16 13.64 21.78 -9.11
CA LEU A 16 14.58 20.66 -8.91
C LEU A 16 15.96 21.14 -8.45
N ASP A 17 16.37 22.35 -8.86
CA ASP A 17 17.66 22.95 -8.49
C ASP A 17 17.68 23.55 -7.06
N GLN A 18 16.52 23.69 -6.40
CA GLN A 18 16.50 24.05 -4.98
C GLN A 18 16.80 22.82 -4.13
N GLY A 19 17.77 22.93 -3.22
CA GLY A 19 18.05 21.88 -2.24
C GLY A 19 16.76 21.50 -1.50
N GLY A 20 16.23 20.32 -1.81
CA GLY A 20 14.99 19.82 -1.25
C GLY A 20 15.11 19.57 0.26
N GLY A 21 14.03 19.84 0.99
CA GLY A 21 13.90 19.41 2.39
C GLY A 21 13.28 18.02 2.47
N PRO A 22 13.27 17.39 3.67
CA PRO A 22 12.58 16.13 3.89
C PRO A 22 11.11 16.24 3.45
N ALA A 23 10.63 15.25 2.71
CA ALA A 23 9.28 15.24 2.17
C ALA A 23 8.66 13.85 2.23
N VAL A 24 7.33 13.82 2.27
CA VAL A 24 6.54 12.60 2.21
C VAL A 24 5.37 12.82 1.25
N VAL A 25 5.12 11.84 0.40
CA VAL A 25 3.96 11.79 -0.49
C VAL A 25 3.22 10.50 -0.19
N VAL A 26 1.89 10.58 -0.14
CA VAL A 26 1.02 9.44 0.15
C VAL A 26 -0.10 9.35 -0.89
N HIS A 27 -0.62 8.14 -1.10
CA HIS A 27 -1.86 7.95 -1.84
C HIS A 27 -2.80 6.98 -1.13
N GLY A 28 -4.09 7.30 -1.18
CA GLY A 28 -5.20 6.41 -0.74
C GLY A 28 -5.66 5.43 -1.82
N GLY A 29 -5.08 5.54 -3.01
CA GLY A 29 -5.30 4.64 -4.13
C GLY A 29 -6.27 5.15 -5.21
N ALA A 30 -6.18 4.54 -6.39
CA ALA A 30 -6.90 4.93 -7.59
C ALA A 30 -8.18 4.11 -7.83
N GLY A 31 -9.23 4.77 -8.33
CA GLY A 31 -10.46 4.09 -8.77
C GLY A 31 -11.66 4.22 -7.84
N THR A 32 -11.60 5.07 -6.82
CA THR A 32 -12.76 5.50 -6.03
C THR A 32 -13.80 6.15 -6.96
N PRO A 33 -15.06 5.70 -6.94
CA PRO A 33 -16.13 6.32 -7.72
C PRO A 33 -16.28 7.81 -7.39
N PRO A 34 -16.49 8.69 -8.39
CA PRO A 34 -16.57 10.14 -8.19
C PRO A 34 -17.79 10.58 -7.37
N GLU A 35 -18.78 9.71 -7.18
CA GLU A 35 -19.98 9.96 -6.39
C GLU A 35 -19.76 9.80 -4.88
N LEU A 36 -18.64 9.21 -4.45
CA LEU A 36 -18.30 9.09 -3.03
C LEU A 36 -17.79 10.42 -2.48
N ASP A 37 -18.17 10.71 -1.24
CA ASP A 37 -17.62 11.84 -0.49
C ASP A 37 -16.10 11.69 -0.36
N PRO A 38 -15.30 12.64 -0.90
CA PRO A 38 -13.84 12.55 -0.85
C PRO A 38 -13.28 12.87 0.54
N GLU A 39 -14.02 13.52 1.43
CA GLU A 39 -13.50 14.06 2.69
C GLU A 39 -12.84 13.00 3.59
N PRO A 40 -13.42 11.80 3.83
CA PRO A 40 -12.76 10.77 4.63
C PRO A 40 -11.42 10.32 4.06
N PHE A 41 -11.32 10.22 2.72
CA PHE A 41 -10.08 9.81 2.06
C PHE A 41 -9.01 10.91 2.10
N LEU A 42 -9.43 12.18 1.94
CA LEU A 42 -8.52 13.32 2.07
C LEU A 42 -8.02 13.48 3.51
N ALA A 43 -8.89 13.29 4.51
CA ALA A 43 -8.53 13.32 5.91
C ALA A 43 -7.54 12.20 6.28
N GLY A 44 -7.78 10.97 5.81
CA GLY A 44 -6.88 9.84 6.01
C GLY A 44 -5.50 10.05 5.37
N CYS A 45 -5.45 10.50 4.11
CA CYS A 45 -4.20 10.86 3.43
C CYS A 45 -3.46 11.99 4.18
N ARG A 46 -4.18 13.00 4.67
CA ARG A 46 -3.57 14.08 5.47
C ARG A 46 -2.96 13.52 6.76
N ALA A 47 -3.69 12.69 7.50
CA ALA A 47 -3.19 12.08 8.74
C ALA A 47 -1.95 11.21 8.49
N ALA A 48 -1.93 10.46 7.39
CA ALA A 48 -0.79 9.64 6.98
C ALA A 48 0.44 10.49 6.63
N ALA A 49 0.26 11.55 5.83
CA ALA A 49 1.33 12.48 5.51
C ALA A 49 1.88 13.20 6.76
N GLU A 50 1.01 13.61 7.69
CA GLU A 50 1.42 14.19 8.97
C GLU A 50 2.20 13.21 9.85
N ALA A 51 1.86 11.91 9.81
CA ALA A 51 2.60 10.88 10.53
C ALA A 51 3.99 10.64 9.96
N GLY A 52 4.14 10.55 8.64
CA GLY A 52 5.44 10.48 7.99
C GLY A 52 6.29 11.73 8.24
N LEU A 53 5.69 12.93 8.11
CA LEU A 53 6.40 14.19 8.32
C LEU A 53 6.89 14.35 9.77
N ARG A 54 6.14 13.87 10.77
CA ARG A 54 6.59 13.86 12.17
C ARG A 54 7.87 13.05 12.36
N VAL A 55 8.00 11.90 11.68
CA VAL A 55 9.21 11.08 11.71
C VAL A 55 10.38 11.83 11.09
N LEU A 56 10.19 12.40 9.89
CA LEU A 56 11.25 13.15 9.20
C LEU A 56 11.72 14.37 10.01
N ARG A 57 10.79 15.12 10.62
CA ARG A 57 11.11 16.28 11.48
C ARG A 57 11.86 15.89 12.75
N ALA A 58 11.69 14.66 13.23
CA ALA A 58 12.45 14.12 14.36
C ALA A 58 13.82 13.56 13.93
N GLY A 59 14.20 13.64 12.65
CA GLY A 59 15.45 13.10 12.12
C GLY A 59 15.41 11.60 11.84
N GLY A 60 14.22 10.99 11.76
CA GLY A 60 14.05 9.60 11.36
C GLY A 60 14.37 9.37 9.88
N SER A 61 14.53 8.10 9.50
CA SER A 61 14.84 7.72 8.11
C SER A 61 13.62 7.85 7.18
N ALA A 62 13.88 7.87 5.87
CA ALA A 62 12.83 7.86 4.86
C ALA A 62 11.93 6.62 4.97
N LEU A 63 12.52 5.45 5.23
CA LEU A 63 11.77 4.19 5.37
C LEU A 63 10.86 4.21 6.61
N ASP A 64 11.34 4.77 7.73
CA ASP A 64 10.50 4.90 8.94
C ASP A 64 9.33 5.87 8.70
N ALA A 65 9.55 6.94 7.92
CA ALA A 65 8.51 7.89 7.56
C ALA A 65 7.45 7.28 6.64
N ALA A 66 7.87 6.58 5.58
CA ALA A 66 6.97 5.89 4.65
C ALA A 66 6.16 4.79 5.37
N GLN A 67 6.81 4.00 6.23
CA GLN A 67 6.16 2.99 7.05
C GLN A 67 5.12 3.61 8.00
N SER A 68 5.48 4.69 8.70
CA SER A 68 4.57 5.41 9.61
C SER A 68 3.30 5.89 8.90
N ALA A 69 3.46 6.44 7.69
CA ALA A 69 2.33 6.85 6.87
C ALA A 69 1.46 5.65 6.43
N ALA A 70 2.08 4.56 5.98
CA ALA A 70 1.36 3.35 5.57
C ALA A 70 0.55 2.73 6.72
N VAL A 71 1.11 2.67 7.93
CA VAL A 71 0.40 2.16 9.13
C VAL A 71 -0.87 2.95 9.41
N VAL A 72 -0.83 4.28 9.28
CA VAL A 72 -2.03 5.13 9.47
C VAL A 72 -3.12 4.76 8.45
N LEU A 73 -2.75 4.50 7.20
CA LEU A 73 -3.69 4.12 6.15
C LEU A 73 -4.23 2.68 6.31
N GLU A 74 -3.42 1.75 6.81
CA GLU A 74 -3.83 0.36 7.13
C GLU A 74 -4.80 0.28 8.32
N ASP A 75 -4.70 1.23 9.24
CA ASP A 75 -5.56 1.32 10.41
C ASP A 75 -6.90 2.02 10.12
N ASP A 76 -7.00 2.78 9.01
CA ASP A 76 -8.21 3.48 8.62
C ASP A 76 -9.11 2.59 7.73
N PRO A 77 -10.32 2.21 8.21
CA PRO A 77 -11.24 1.30 7.51
C PRO A 77 -11.80 1.83 6.18
N SER A 78 -11.53 3.09 5.85
CA SER A 78 -11.89 3.72 4.59
C SER A 78 -11.03 3.22 3.43
N PHE A 79 -9.78 2.83 3.70
CA PHE A 79 -8.83 2.38 2.69
C PHE A 79 -8.84 0.87 2.50
N ASN A 80 -8.27 0.41 1.39
CA ASN A 80 -8.19 -1.00 1.02
C ASN A 80 -6.80 -1.57 1.36
N ALA A 81 -6.47 -1.55 2.64
CA ALA A 81 -5.29 -2.17 3.23
C ALA A 81 -5.60 -2.48 4.69
N GLY A 82 -4.87 -3.42 5.31
CA GLY A 82 -5.08 -3.80 6.71
C GLY A 82 -6.57 -3.98 7.07
N THR A 83 -7.04 -3.17 8.02
CA THR A 83 -8.46 -3.10 8.37
C THR A 83 -9.21 -2.29 7.31
N GLY A 84 -10.18 -2.90 6.63
CA GLY A 84 -10.87 -2.26 5.49
C GLY A 84 -10.47 -2.83 4.12
N ALA A 85 -9.53 -3.77 4.09
CA ALA A 85 -9.17 -4.56 2.93
C ALA A 85 -10.38 -5.26 2.27
N CYS A 86 -10.31 -5.40 0.96
CA CYS A 86 -11.32 -6.09 0.18
C CYS A 86 -11.30 -7.60 0.41
N LEU A 87 -12.47 -8.20 0.23
CA LEU A 87 -12.66 -9.63 0.46
C LEU A 87 -12.41 -10.43 -0.82
N THR A 88 -11.74 -11.56 -0.67
CA THR A 88 -11.61 -12.60 -1.71
C THR A 88 -12.97 -13.19 -2.07
N ALA A 89 -13.04 -14.00 -3.13
CA ALA A 89 -14.24 -14.75 -3.49
C ALA A 89 -14.71 -15.71 -2.38
N ALA A 90 -13.84 -16.10 -1.44
CA ALA A 90 -14.18 -16.92 -0.28
C ALA A 90 -14.79 -16.10 0.88
N GLY A 91 -14.68 -14.77 0.86
CA GLY A 91 -15.18 -13.90 1.92
C GLY A 91 -14.13 -13.49 2.95
N ASP A 92 -12.90 -13.98 2.81
CA ASP A 92 -11.77 -13.66 3.70
C ASP A 92 -10.95 -12.47 3.18
N VAL A 93 -10.22 -11.81 4.09
CA VAL A 93 -9.17 -10.83 3.76
C VAL A 93 -7.86 -11.57 3.44
N GLU A 94 -7.16 -11.12 2.40
CA GLU A 94 -5.79 -11.55 2.07
C GLU A 94 -4.96 -10.31 1.72
N LEU A 95 -3.87 -10.10 2.44
CA LEU A 95 -3.09 -8.86 2.43
C LEU A 95 -1.76 -9.04 1.72
N ASP A 96 -1.42 -8.06 0.88
CA ASP A 96 -0.09 -7.93 0.28
C ASP A 96 0.52 -6.58 0.72
N ALA A 97 1.81 -6.57 1.05
CA ALA A 97 2.54 -5.33 1.37
C ALA A 97 4.02 -5.48 1.04
N SER A 98 4.69 -4.39 0.69
CA SER A 98 6.15 -4.35 0.64
C SER A 98 6.72 -2.98 0.94
N CYS A 99 7.99 -2.96 1.30
CA CYS A 99 8.78 -1.77 1.48
C CYS A 99 10.14 -1.91 0.78
N MET A 100 10.74 -0.77 0.43
CA MET A 100 12.07 -0.71 -0.15
C MET A 100 12.84 0.51 0.38
N ASP A 101 14.10 0.27 0.73
CA ASP A 101 15.10 1.24 1.17
C ASP A 101 16.04 1.57 0.00
N GLY A 102 16.08 2.84 -0.42
CA GLY A 102 16.87 3.29 -1.56
C GLY A 102 18.38 3.26 -1.34
N THR A 103 18.84 3.24 -0.08
CA THR A 103 20.27 3.34 0.25
C THR A 103 21.10 2.14 -0.21
N ALA A 104 20.50 0.96 -0.16
CA ALA A 104 21.16 -0.31 -0.47
C ALA A 104 20.24 -1.27 -1.22
N LEU A 105 19.14 -0.75 -1.78
CA LEU A 105 18.10 -1.51 -2.49
C LEU A 105 17.53 -2.67 -1.65
N ARG A 106 17.55 -2.53 -0.32
CA ARG A 106 17.00 -3.55 0.58
C ARG A 106 15.49 -3.50 0.47
N ALA A 107 14.86 -4.66 0.34
CA ALA A 107 13.43 -4.77 0.19
C ALA A 107 12.88 -5.93 1.00
N GLY A 108 11.63 -5.79 1.43
CA GLY A 108 10.91 -6.83 2.12
C GLY A 108 9.42 -6.72 1.85
N GLY A 109 8.78 -7.86 1.69
CA GLY A 109 7.38 -7.96 1.34
C GLY A 109 6.73 -9.22 1.86
N ILE A 110 5.41 -9.13 1.99
CA ILE A 110 4.54 -10.27 2.24
C ILE A 110 3.40 -10.31 1.24
N ALA A 111 2.88 -11.50 0.96
CA ALA A 111 1.72 -11.69 0.09
C ALA A 111 0.73 -12.69 0.67
N CYS A 112 -0.56 -12.48 0.44
CA CYS A 112 -1.65 -13.37 0.84
C CYS A 112 -1.68 -13.71 2.35
N ALA A 113 -1.20 -12.81 3.21
CA ALA A 113 -1.28 -13.00 4.65
C ALA A 113 -2.71 -12.74 5.17
N LYS A 114 -3.12 -13.44 6.23
CA LYS A 114 -4.52 -13.44 6.69
C LYS A 114 -4.70 -12.99 8.12
N THR A 115 -3.64 -12.99 8.92
CA THR A 115 -3.73 -12.86 10.38
C THR A 115 -2.99 -11.65 10.93
N ILE A 116 -2.71 -10.66 10.09
CA ILE A 116 -1.87 -9.51 10.42
C ILE A 116 -2.70 -8.23 10.29
N LYS A 117 -2.70 -7.38 11.33
CA LYS A 117 -3.37 -6.08 11.29
C LYS A 117 -2.66 -5.09 10.36
N ASN A 118 -1.33 -4.97 10.51
CA ASN A 118 -0.49 -4.02 9.79
C ASN A 118 0.56 -4.76 8.94
N PRO A 119 0.22 -5.21 7.73
CA PRO A 119 1.10 -6.01 6.90
C PRO A 119 2.41 -5.29 6.52
N ILE A 120 2.42 -3.94 6.42
CA ILE A 120 3.66 -3.19 6.14
C ILE A 120 4.72 -3.36 7.24
N LEU A 121 4.31 -3.53 8.50
CA LEU A 121 5.25 -3.74 9.60
C LEU A 121 5.94 -5.10 9.49
N VAL A 122 5.22 -6.12 9.03
CA VAL A 122 5.80 -7.46 8.82
C VAL A 122 6.67 -7.48 7.57
N ALA A 123 6.27 -6.80 6.50
CA ALA A 123 7.11 -6.58 5.32
C ALA A 123 8.45 -5.91 5.68
N ARG A 124 8.44 -4.93 6.60
CA ARG A 124 9.66 -4.35 7.14
C ARG A 124 10.55 -5.37 7.85
N ARG A 125 9.98 -6.28 8.65
CA ARG A 125 10.76 -7.34 9.30
C ARG A 125 11.37 -8.32 8.30
N VAL A 126 10.69 -8.59 7.18
CA VAL A 126 11.29 -9.38 6.09
C VAL A 126 12.57 -8.68 5.57
N CYS A 127 12.50 -7.37 5.34
CA CYS A 127 13.61 -6.54 4.86
C CYS A 127 14.79 -6.48 5.84
N ASP A 128 14.51 -6.35 7.15
CA ASP A 128 15.54 -6.11 8.16
C ASP A 128 16.13 -7.39 8.77
N ASP A 129 15.33 -8.45 8.93
CA ASP A 129 15.72 -9.64 9.72
C ASP A 129 16.02 -10.88 8.89
N THR A 130 15.80 -10.85 7.57
CA THR A 130 15.92 -12.04 6.72
C THR A 130 16.79 -11.78 5.49
N PRO A 131 17.40 -12.81 4.90
CA PRO A 131 18.07 -12.70 3.60
C PRO A 131 17.08 -12.75 2.43
N HIS A 132 15.77 -12.77 2.70
CA HIS A 132 14.72 -12.95 1.71
C HIS A 132 14.00 -11.63 1.43
N VAL A 133 13.40 -11.51 0.26
CA VAL A 133 12.65 -10.31 -0.14
C VAL A 133 11.14 -10.50 -0.01
N LEU A 134 10.62 -11.73 -0.17
CA LEU A 134 9.18 -11.98 -0.19
C LEU A 134 8.83 -13.31 0.48
N ILE A 135 7.88 -13.27 1.41
CA ILE A 135 7.28 -14.44 2.08
C ILE A 135 5.76 -14.42 1.83
N CYS A 136 5.11 -15.57 1.64
CA CYS A 136 3.68 -15.58 1.29
C CYS A 136 2.83 -16.59 2.05
N GLY A 137 1.51 -16.34 2.04
CA GLY A 137 0.46 -17.17 2.62
C GLY A 137 0.70 -17.45 4.10
N ASP A 138 0.45 -18.70 4.49
CA ASP A 138 0.64 -19.16 5.87
C ASP A 138 2.08 -18.97 6.38
N GLY A 139 3.07 -18.94 5.48
CA GLY A 139 4.47 -18.65 5.83
C GLY A 139 4.67 -17.21 6.29
N ALA A 140 3.95 -16.25 5.69
CA ALA A 140 3.99 -14.86 6.12
C ALA A 140 3.33 -14.68 7.50
N ASP A 141 2.20 -15.36 7.73
CA ASP A 141 1.54 -15.39 9.04
C ASP A 141 2.41 -16.06 10.12
N ALA A 142 3.13 -17.14 9.77
CA ALA A 142 4.08 -17.78 10.67
C ALA A 142 5.27 -16.87 11.02
N PHE A 143 5.86 -16.23 10.01
CA PHE A 143 6.95 -15.28 10.21
C PHE A 143 6.52 -14.08 11.07
N ALA A 144 5.30 -13.56 10.87
CA ALA A 144 4.75 -12.51 11.73
C ALA A 144 4.70 -12.94 13.20
N ARG A 145 4.27 -14.17 13.49
CA ARG A 145 4.28 -14.72 14.86
C ARG A 145 5.69 -14.87 15.42
N GLU A 146 6.65 -15.32 14.61
CA GLU A 146 8.06 -15.44 15.00
C GLU A 146 8.68 -14.08 15.36
N CYS A 147 8.32 -13.03 14.61
CA CYS A 147 8.69 -11.64 14.92
C CYS A 147 7.93 -11.03 16.11
N GLY A 148 7.02 -11.78 16.74
CA GLY A 148 6.27 -11.34 17.93
C GLY A 148 5.05 -10.45 17.63
N PHE A 149 4.57 -10.40 16.38
CA PHE A 149 3.32 -9.71 16.08
C PHE A 149 2.13 -10.50 16.65
N PRO A 150 1.15 -9.81 17.27
CA PRO A 150 -0.05 -10.48 17.75
C PRO A 150 -0.86 -11.02 16.58
N GLU A 151 -1.33 -12.26 16.71
CA GLU A 151 -2.26 -12.83 15.75
C GLU A 151 -3.58 -12.04 15.77
N HIS A 152 -4.00 -11.60 14.60
CA HIS A 152 -5.21 -10.84 14.41
C HIS A 152 -6.20 -11.69 13.61
N ALA A 153 -7.32 -12.08 14.23
CA ALA A 153 -8.29 -12.93 13.55
C ALA A 153 -8.82 -12.26 12.28
N ASN A 154 -8.88 -13.01 11.17
CA ASN A 154 -9.27 -12.47 9.85
C ASN A 154 -10.61 -11.72 9.89
N ALA A 155 -11.58 -12.23 10.64
CA ALA A 155 -12.89 -11.62 10.82
C ALA A 155 -12.85 -10.21 11.43
N LEU A 156 -11.81 -9.85 12.19
CA LEU A 156 -11.63 -8.51 12.75
C LEU A 156 -11.13 -7.49 11.71
N LEU A 157 -10.51 -7.94 10.62
CA LEU A 157 -10.12 -7.09 9.48
C LEU A 157 -11.34 -6.71 8.60
N VAL A 158 -12.41 -7.52 8.68
CA VAL A 158 -13.60 -7.38 7.83
C VAL A 158 -14.52 -6.27 8.37
N THR A 159 -14.66 -5.20 7.59
CA THR A 159 -15.61 -4.12 7.91
C THR A 159 -17.01 -4.42 7.37
N LYS A 160 -18.04 -3.81 7.98
CA LYS A 160 -19.43 -3.89 7.48
C LYS A 160 -19.54 -3.47 6.00
N ARG A 161 -18.80 -2.43 5.61
CA ARG A 161 -18.75 -1.92 4.23
C ARG A 161 -18.25 -3.00 3.26
N GLN A 162 -17.15 -3.67 3.60
CA GLN A 162 -16.56 -4.70 2.75
C GLN A 162 -17.41 -5.97 2.72
N ARG A 163 -18.07 -6.29 3.84
CA ARG A 163 -19.04 -7.40 3.91
C ARG A 163 -20.21 -7.19 2.94
N ALA A 164 -20.85 -6.02 2.99
CA ALA A 164 -21.95 -5.67 2.10
C ALA A 164 -21.53 -5.69 0.62
N ARG A 165 -20.37 -5.10 0.30
CA ARG A 165 -19.81 -5.13 -1.06
C ARG A 165 -19.58 -6.56 -1.56
N TRP A 166 -19.07 -7.45 -0.71
CA TRP A 166 -18.90 -8.84 -1.10
C TRP A 166 -20.23 -9.52 -1.37
N GLU A 167 -21.26 -9.27 -0.57
CA GLU A 167 -22.58 -9.90 -0.76
C GLU A 167 -23.20 -9.54 -2.11
N GLU A 168 -23.08 -8.29 -2.52
CA GLU A 168 -23.48 -7.81 -3.85
C GLU A 168 -22.69 -8.53 -4.96
N LEU A 169 -21.35 -8.56 -4.86
CA LEU A 169 -20.50 -9.22 -5.85
C LEU A 169 -20.72 -10.73 -5.90
N HIS A 170 -20.97 -11.36 -4.76
CA HIS A 170 -21.24 -12.80 -4.66
C HIS A 170 -22.58 -13.16 -5.28
N ALA A 171 -23.62 -12.36 -5.07
CA ALA A 171 -24.91 -12.53 -5.73
C ALA A 171 -24.78 -12.37 -7.25
N LEU A 172 -24.03 -11.36 -7.71
CA LEU A 172 -23.76 -11.13 -9.13
C LEU A 172 -22.95 -12.29 -9.76
N ALA A 173 -21.93 -12.79 -9.05
CA ALA A 173 -21.11 -13.91 -9.48
C ALA A 173 -21.92 -15.20 -9.64
N LYS A 174 -22.93 -15.46 -8.79
CA LYS A 174 -23.83 -16.61 -8.95
C LYS A 174 -24.65 -16.55 -10.23
N LYS A 175 -24.99 -15.35 -10.69
CA LYS A 175 -25.81 -15.14 -11.89
C LYS A 175 -24.99 -15.10 -13.18
N HIS A 176 -23.77 -14.54 -13.14
CA HIS A 176 -22.98 -14.23 -14.33
C HIS A 176 -21.60 -14.91 -14.38
N GLY A 177 -21.24 -15.70 -13.36
CA GLY A 177 -19.93 -16.33 -13.22
C GLY A 177 -18.93 -15.42 -12.49
N GLY A 178 -17.98 -16.05 -11.79
CA GLY A 178 -17.02 -15.34 -10.94
C GLY A 178 -16.04 -14.43 -11.69
N ASP A 179 -15.73 -14.72 -12.95
CA ASP A 179 -14.80 -13.90 -13.73
C ASP A 179 -15.42 -12.55 -14.14
N ALA A 180 -16.75 -12.49 -14.30
CA ALA A 180 -17.47 -11.28 -14.69
C ALA A 180 -17.41 -10.16 -13.64
N VAL A 181 -17.13 -10.48 -12.37
CA VAL A 181 -17.18 -9.52 -11.25
C VAL A 181 -15.80 -9.15 -10.70
N ARG A 182 -14.73 -9.75 -11.23
CA ARG A 182 -13.34 -9.58 -10.77
C ARG A 182 -12.62 -8.34 -11.34
N ALA A 183 -13.33 -7.50 -12.08
CA ALA A 183 -12.79 -6.30 -12.73
C ALA A 183 -12.95 -5.01 -11.90
N GLY A 184 -13.20 -5.13 -10.60
CA GLY A 184 -13.41 -3.98 -9.72
C GLY A 184 -12.15 -3.12 -9.57
N LYS A 185 -12.24 -1.83 -9.90
CA LYS A 185 -11.21 -0.84 -9.59
C LYS A 185 -11.30 -0.48 -8.10
N ILE A 186 -10.22 -0.70 -7.35
CA ILE A 186 -10.03 -0.16 -6.02
C ILE A 186 -8.56 0.19 -5.84
N GLY A 187 -8.34 1.25 -5.08
CA GLY A 187 -7.04 1.77 -4.73
C GLY A 187 -6.24 0.91 -3.75
N THR A 188 -4.95 0.79 -4.02
CA THR A 188 -3.91 0.36 -3.09
C THR A 188 -3.43 1.60 -2.32
N ILE A 189 -3.00 1.47 -1.07
CA ILE A 189 -2.37 2.59 -0.34
C ILE A 189 -0.87 2.56 -0.51
N GLY A 190 -0.24 3.72 -0.36
CA GLY A 190 1.20 3.77 -0.33
C GLY A 190 1.76 5.12 0.04
N ALA A 191 3.05 5.12 0.31
CA ALA A 191 3.81 6.27 0.74
C ALA A 191 5.24 6.19 0.19
N VAL A 192 5.76 7.34 -0.24
CA VAL A 192 7.18 7.54 -0.56
C VAL A 192 7.70 8.69 0.27
N ALA A 193 8.97 8.63 0.66
CA ALA A 193 9.60 9.67 1.45
C ALA A 193 11.05 9.90 1.01
N VAL A 194 11.52 11.12 1.26
CA VAL A 194 12.93 11.51 1.22
C VAL A 194 13.30 12.12 2.57
N ASP A 195 14.42 11.68 3.15
CA ASP A 195 14.88 12.19 4.45
C ASP A 195 15.88 13.36 4.33
N ALA A 196 16.34 13.86 5.48
CA ALA A 196 17.24 15.01 5.54
C ALA A 196 18.64 14.76 4.96
N LYS A 197 18.98 13.49 4.71
CA LYS A 197 20.23 13.08 4.07
C LYS A 197 20.05 12.84 2.57
N GLY A 198 18.83 12.94 2.07
CA GLY A 198 18.49 12.67 0.67
C GLY A 198 18.21 11.19 0.38
N HIS A 199 18.15 10.32 1.40
CA HIS A 199 17.80 8.91 1.17
C HIS A 199 16.31 8.78 0.87
N VAL A 200 15.95 7.87 -0.03
CA VAL A 200 14.56 7.64 -0.44
C VAL A 200 14.04 6.27 0.00
N ALA A 201 12.73 6.17 0.20
CA ALA A 201 12.09 4.90 0.51
C ALA A 201 10.63 4.87 0.03
N ALA A 202 10.12 3.65 -0.17
CA ALA A 202 8.73 3.41 -0.57
C ALA A 202 8.09 2.31 0.30
N CYS A 203 6.79 2.44 0.54
CA CYS A 203 5.95 1.47 1.23
C CYS A 203 4.59 1.40 0.54
N THR A 204 4.15 0.20 0.20
CA THR A 204 2.87 -0.05 -0.50
C THR A 204 2.13 -1.20 0.20
N SER A 205 0.81 -1.08 0.37
CA SER A 205 -0.01 -2.09 1.07
C SER A 205 -1.41 -2.18 0.48
N THR A 206 -1.96 -3.39 0.38
CA THR A 206 -3.25 -3.62 -0.28
C THR A 206 -4.01 -4.85 0.24
N GLY A 207 -5.35 -4.78 0.19
CA GLY A 207 -6.22 -5.96 0.21
C GLY A 207 -6.38 -6.62 -1.16
N GLY A 208 -5.83 -6.02 -2.22
CA GLY A 208 -6.01 -6.44 -3.61
C GLY A 208 -7.36 -6.02 -4.17
N THR A 209 -7.85 -6.75 -5.18
CA THR A 209 -9.12 -6.42 -5.85
C THR A 209 -10.31 -7.15 -5.21
N PRO A 210 -11.53 -6.57 -5.27
CA PRO A 210 -12.73 -7.22 -4.77
C PRO A 210 -12.97 -8.55 -5.44
N TYR A 211 -13.39 -9.52 -4.64
CA TYR A 211 -13.78 -10.83 -5.12
C TYR A 211 -12.67 -11.56 -5.89
N LYS A 212 -11.40 -11.17 -5.64
CA LYS A 212 -10.22 -11.85 -6.18
C LYS A 212 -10.24 -13.34 -5.84
N ARG A 213 -9.61 -14.15 -6.68
CA ARG A 213 -9.37 -15.56 -6.30
C ARG A 213 -8.53 -15.57 -5.01
N PRO A 214 -8.84 -16.43 -4.03
CA PRO A 214 -7.92 -16.68 -2.92
C PRO A 214 -6.53 -17.05 -3.45
N GLY A 215 -5.49 -16.50 -2.85
CA GLY A 215 -4.10 -16.64 -3.31
C GLY A 215 -3.71 -15.73 -4.48
N ARG A 216 -4.59 -14.81 -4.94
CA ARG A 216 -4.21 -13.81 -5.96
C ARG A 216 -3.30 -12.76 -5.33
N VAL A 217 -2.08 -12.68 -5.85
CA VAL A 217 -1.08 -11.66 -5.53
C VAL A 217 -1.12 -10.53 -6.55
N GLY A 218 -1.13 -9.28 -6.06
CA GLY A 218 -1.10 -8.08 -6.91
C GLY A 218 0.31 -7.60 -7.27
N ASP A 219 0.37 -6.35 -7.72
CA ASP A 219 1.60 -5.59 -7.96
C ASP A 219 2.34 -5.25 -6.66
N THR A 220 1.59 -4.95 -5.60
CA THR A 220 2.07 -4.38 -4.35
C THR A 220 3.34 -5.05 -3.80
N PRO A 221 3.41 -6.38 -3.61
CA PRO A 221 4.57 -7.02 -3.00
C PRO A 221 5.69 -7.33 -4.01
N ILE A 222 5.54 -6.96 -5.28
CA ILE A 222 6.51 -7.20 -6.34
C ILE A 222 7.33 -5.93 -6.56
N ILE A 223 8.60 -6.00 -6.14
CA ILE A 223 9.57 -4.89 -6.28
C ILE A 223 9.79 -4.58 -7.76
N GLY A 224 9.76 -3.28 -8.09
CA GLY A 224 9.79 -2.78 -9.47
C GLY A 224 8.42 -2.74 -10.16
N ALA A 225 7.33 -3.08 -9.46
CA ALA A 225 5.97 -2.91 -9.97
C ALA A 225 5.08 -2.13 -8.98
N GLY A 226 4.87 -2.68 -7.77
CA GLY A 226 4.08 -2.00 -6.73
C GLY A 226 4.88 -0.97 -5.93
N THR A 227 6.17 -1.26 -5.73
CA THR A 227 7.06 -0.56 -4.81
C THR A 227 8.46 -0.52 -5.42
N TYR A 228 9.09 0.65 -5.42
CA TYR A 228 10.49 0.81 -5.80
C TYR A 228 11.14 1.99 -5.06
N ALA A 229 12.41 1.88 -4.71
CA ALA A 229 13.20 2.98 -4.16
C ALA A 229 14.68 2.78 -4.48
N ASP A 230 15.32 3.82 -5.00
CA ASP A 230 16.76 3.86 -5.30
C ASP A 230 17.27 5.28 -5.08
N ASP A 231 18.28 5.46 -4.22
CA ASP A 231 18.90 6.76 -3.94
C ASP A 231 19.55 7.37 -5.19
N ALA A 232 19.93 6.56 -6.18
CA ALA A 232 20.49 7.06 -7.44
C ALA A 232 19.43 7.67 -8.36
N GLU A 233 18.15 7.34 -8.13
CA GLU A 233 17.05 7.69 -9.03
C GLU A 233 15.88 8.28 -8.21
N ALA A 234 14.92 7.45 -7.80
CA ALA A 234 13.70 7.88 -7.14
C ALA A 234 13.03 6.77 -6.31
N ALA A 235 12.01 7.16 -5.56
CA ALA A 235 11.05 6.24 -4.94
C ALA A 235 9.67 6.35 -5.58
N ALA A 236 9.03 5.21 -5.78
CA ALA A 236 7.71 5.08 -6.41
C ALA A 236 6.83 4.07 -5.65
N SER A 237 5.55 4.41 -5.59
CA SER A 237 4.48 3.56 -5.05
C SER A 237 3.29 3.63 -5.99
N SER A 238 2.86 2.49 -6.52
CA SER A 238 1.83 2.44 -7.56
C SER A 238 0.47 1.96 -7.02
N THR A 239 -0.58 2.30 -7.75
CA THR A 239 -1.96 1.90 -7.44
C THR A 239 -2.76 1.78 -8.72
N GLY A 240 -3.71 0.84 -8.74
CA GLY A 240 -4.65 0.69 -9.86
C GLY A 240 -4.92 -0.78 -10.17
N LEU A 241 -4.98 -1.11 -11.46
CA LEU A 241 -5.15 -2.50 -11.89
C LEU A 241 -3.81 -3.24 -11.78
N GLY A 242 -3.63 -4.00 -10.71
CA GLY A 242 -2.36 -4.68 -10.44
C GLY A 242 -1.86 -5.57 -11.58
N GLU A 243 -2.75 -6.25 -12.30
CA GLU A 243 -2.37 -7.05 -13.47
C GLU A 243 -1.80 -6.20 -14.63
N ALA A 244 -2.16 -4.93 -14.73
CA ALA A 244 -1.59 -4.02 -15.73
C ALA A 244 -0.23 -3.49 -15.26
N ILE A 245 -0.15 -3.08 -13.98
CA ILE A 245 1.09 -2.60 -13.34
C ILE A 245 2.20 -3.66 -13.44
N LEU A 246 1.88 -4.92 -13.09
CA LEU A 246 2.81 -6.05 -13.19
C LEU A 246 3.35 -6.28 -14.61
N LYS A 247 2.53 -6.08 -15.64
CA LYS A 247 2.94 -6.34 -17.03
C LYS A 247 3.92 -5.30 -17.57
N VAL A 248 3.96 -4.12 -16.97
CA VAL A 248 4.78 -3.00 -17.46
C VAL A 248 5.87 -2.57 -16.49
N SER A 249 5.88 -3.09 -15.25
CA SER A 249 6.82 -2.64 -14.21
C SER A 249 6.73 -1.12 -14.01
N LEU A 250 5.51 -0.64 -13.75
CA LEU A 250 5.17 0.78 -13.62
C LEU A 250 5.91 1.44 -12.46
#